data_AF-A0A6B0XPW9-F1
#
_entry.id   AF-A0A6B0XPW9-F1
#
_cell.length_a   1.000
_cell.length_b   1.000
_cell.length_c   1.000
_cell.angle_alpha   90.00
_cell.angle_beta   90.00
_cell.angle_gamma   90.00
#
_symmetry.space_group_name_H-M   'P 1'
#
loop_
_entity.id
_entity.type
_entity.pdbx_description
1 polymer ?
#
loop_
_entity_poly.entity_id
_entity_poly.type
_entity_poly.pdbx_seq_one_letter_code
_entity_poly.pdbx_strand_id
1 'polypeptide(L)' 'MLVPSQDHWTIDRQGTVEVGGVEFVPVGHVEQAGWIAEGKVAYRETIVSGLANAPEAFMGLFRGENTGKMVVQISDDPTV' A
#
# COMPACT_ATOMS: atom_id res chain seq x y z
N MET A 1 -3.34 29.76 -24.62
CA MET A 1 -2.99 30.41 -23.34
C MET A 1 -3.62 29.58 -22.23
N LEU A 2 -2.81 28.80 -21.52
CA LEU A 2 -2.97 28.23 -20.18
C LEU A 2 -1.59 27.62 -19.82
N VAL A 3 -1.21 27.73 -18.55
CA VAL A 3 0.15 27.59 -17.99
C VAL A 3 0.63 26.12 -18.02
N PRO A 4 1.87 25.80 -18.46
CA PRO A 4 2.41 24.45 -18.29
C PRO A 4 2.74 24.21 -16.79
N SER A 5 2.13 23.18 -16.18
CA SER A 5 2.55 22.70 -14.86
C SER A 5 3.96 22.12 -14.97
N GLN A 6 4.85 22.56 -14.09
CA GLN A 6 6.17 21.98 -13.94
C GLN A 6 6.07 20.75 -13.05
N ASP A 7 6.04 19.56 -13.64
CA ASP A 7 6.30 18.32 -12.89
C ASP A 7 7.81 18.25 -12.63
N HIS A 8 8.17 18.58 -11.39
CA HIS A 8 9.53 18.65 -10.86
C HIS A 8 10.06 17.24 -10.57
N TRP A 9 11.10 16.86 -11.28
CA TRP A 9 11.84 15.62 -11.17
C TRP A 9 13.11 15.84 -10.32
N THR A 10 13.42 14.96 -9.35
CA THR A 10 14.57 15.14 -8.42
C THR A 10 15.76 14.26 -8.75
N ILE A 11 16.95 14.83 -8.61
CA ILE A 11 18.27 14.31 -9.00
C ILE A 11 19.11 13.98 -7.74
N ASP A 12 19.99 12.95 -7.75
CA ASP A 12 21.42 13.00 -7.28
C ASP A 12 21.93 12.09 -6.10
N ARG A 13 23.25 11.97 -5.76
CA ARG A 13 24.48 12.81 -5.99
C ARG A 13 25.16 12.73 -7.38
N GLN A 14 24.63 11.92 -8.30
CA GLN A 14 25.22 11.65 -9.62
C GLN A 14 24.32 11.98 -10.83
N GLY A 15 23.14 12.57 -10.65
CA GLY A 15 22.25 12.83 -11.80
C GLY A 15 21.01 11.93 -11.92
N THR A 16 20.79 10.98 -11.01
CA THR A 16 19.68 10.02 -11.16
C THR A 16 18.36 10.55 -10.67
N VAL A 17 17.34 10.33 -11.49
CA VAL A 17 15.95 10.75 -11.37
C VAL A 17 15.11 9.54 -11.72
N GLU A 18 14.34 9.02 -10.77
CA GLU A 18 13.43 7.90 -11.03
C GLU A 18 11.98 8.32 -10.78
N VAL A 19 11.25 8.44 -11.88
CA VAL A 19 9.80 8.54 -11.95
C VAL A 19 9.38 7.46 -12.95
N GLY A 20 9.07 6.26 -12.45
CA GLY A 20 8.87 5.07 -13.28
C GLY A 20 7.77 4.16 -12.73
N GLY A 21 6.80 3.84 -13.60
CA GLY A 21 5.56 3.16 -13.28
C GLY A 21 5.70 1.75 -12.70
N VAL A 22 4.73 1.40 -11.87
CA VAL A 22 4.55 0.07 -11.27
C VAL A 22 4.17 -0.92 -12.37
N GLU A 23 5.09 -1.80 -12.77
CA GLU A 23 4.77 -3.21 -12.97
C GLU A 23 6.02 -4.08 -12.87
N PHE A 24 6.39 -4.43 -11.63
CA PHE A 24 7.09 -5.68 -11.38
C PHE A 24 6.18 -6.49 -10.45
N VAL A 25 5.41 -7.41 -11.02
CA VAL A 25 4.71 -8.44 -10.25
C VAL A 25 5.65 -9.64 -10.21
N PRO A 26 6.53 -9.77 -9.19
CA PRO A 26 7.32 -10.97 -9.03
C PRO A 26 6.38 -12.17 -8.89
N VAL A 27 6.80 -13.32 -9.44
CA VAL A 27 6.07 -14.60 -9.41
C VAL A 27 5.58 -14.95 -7.99
N GLY A 28 6.34 -14.54 -6.95
CA GLY A 28 5.96 -14.73 -5.56
C GLY A 28 4.63 -14.08 -5.13
N HIS A 29 4.19 -12.98 -5.75
CA HIS A 29 2.88 -12.38 -5.43
C HIS A 29 1.71 -13.26 -5.91
N VAL A 30 1.85 -13.93 -7.05
CA VAL A 30 0.81 -14.81 -7.61
C VAL A 30 0.73 -16.11 -6.80
N GLU A 31 1.88 -16.65 -6.41
CA GLU A 31 1.94 -17.87 -5.57
C GLU A 31 1.37 -17.63 -4.16
N GLN A 32 1.70 -16.49 -3.54
CA GLN A 32 1.16 -16.12 -2.23
C GLN A 32 -0.35 -15.94 -2.27
N ALA A 33 -0.89 -15.30 -3.31
CA ALA A 33 -2.33 -15.18 -3.50
C ALA A 33 -3.01 -16.55 -3.64
N GLY A 34 -2.39 -17.48 -4.38
CA GLY A 34 -2.85 -18.87 -4.50
C GLY A 34 -2.90 -19.58 -3.14
N TRP A 35 -1.86 -19.45 -2.31
CA TRP A 35 -1.83 -20.10 -0.99
C TRP A 35 -2.83 -19.51 -0.01
N ILE A 36 -3.15 -18.22 -0.10
CA ILE A 36 -4.22 -17.58 0.68
C ILE A 36 -5.57 -18.15 0.24
N ALA A 37 -5.84 -18.22 -1.07
CA ALA A 37 -7.08 -18.78 -1.61
C ALA A 37 -7.26 -20.28 -1.30
N GLU A 38 -6.17 -21.05 -1.29
CA GLU A 38 -6.16 -22.48 -0.94
C GLU A 38 -6.17 -22.72 0.58
N GLY A 39 -6.19 -21.68 1.41
CA GLY A 39 -6.17 -21.78 2.87
C GLY A 39 -4.87 -22.30 3.47
N LYS A 40 -3.79 -22.37 2.67
CA LYS A 40 -2.46 -22.82 3.09
C LYS A 40 -1.71 -21.77 3.92
N VAL A 41 -2.11 -20.50 3.82
CA VAL A 41 -1.55 -19.39 4.59
C VAL A 41 -2.67 -18.71 5.37
N ALA A 42 -2.53 -18.67 6.70
CA ALA A 42 -3.37 -17.85 7.55
C ALA A 42 -2.82 -16.41 7.58
N TYR A 43 -3.64 -15.43 7.23
CA TYR A 43 -3.30 -14.01 7.37
C TYR A 43 -4.14 -13.39 8.49
N ARG A 44 -3.59 -12.34 9.11
CA ARG A 44 -4.28 -11.54 10.12
C ARG A 44 -4.15 -10.08 9.76
N GLU A 45 -5.23 -9.36 9.96
CA GLU A 45 -5.30 -7.94 9.68
C GLU A 45 -5.90 -7.18 10.86
N THR A 46 -5.48 -5.94 10.99
CA THR A 46 -6.08 -4.94 11.87
C THR A 46 -6.81 -3.94 11.00
N ILE A 47 -8.14 -3.96 11.06
CA ILE A 47 -9.00 -3.13 10.21
C ILE A 47 -9.46 -1.90 10.99
N VAL A 48 -9.20 -0.71 10.45
CA VAL A 48 -9.67 0.57 10.97
C VAL A 48 -10.65 1.16 9.97
N SER A 49 -11.88 1.45 10.38
CA SER A 49 -12.91 1.99 9.48
C SER A 49 -12.79 3.51 9.34
N GLY A 50 -12.93 4.01 8.12
CA GLY A 50 -13.03 5.42 7.79
C GLY A 50 -11.68 6.11 7.56
N LEU A 51 -11.60 6.87 6.47
CA LEU A 51 -10.39 7.61 6.09
C LEU A 51 -9.96 8.63 7.16
N ALA A 52 -10.91 9.21 7.91
CA ALA A 52 -10.63 10.15 8.99
C ALA A 52 -9.72 9.56 10.08
N ASN A 53 -9.74 8.23 10.26
CA ASN A 53 -8.94 7.52 11.25
C ASN A 53 -7.56 7.09 10.71
N ALA A 54 -7.26 7.32 9.43
CA ALA A 54 -5.98 6.93 8.83
C ALA A 54 -4.75 7.55 9.54
N PRO A 55 -4.76 8.82 9.98
CA PRO A 55 -3.63 9.37 10.73
C PRO A 55 -3.38 8.64 12.05
N GLU A 56 -4.44 8.31 12.78
CA GLU A 56 -4.33 7.59 14.05
C GLU A 56 -3.85 6.16 13.84
N ALA A 57 -4.43 5.45 12.86
CA ALA A 57 -4.00 4.12 12.45
C ALA A 57 -2.50 4.10 12.09
N PHE A 58 -2.06 5.04 11.26
CA PHE A 58 -0.64 5.17 10.89
C PHE A 58 0.27 5.38 12.10
N MET A 59 -0.15 6.20 13.06
CA MET A 59 0.62 6.38 14.29
C MET A 59 0.59 5.10 15.16
N GLY A 60 -0.51 4.35 15.14
CA GLY A 60 -0.66 3.07 15.83
C GLY A 60 0.28 1.98 15.31
N LEU A 61 0.66 2.01 14.03
CA LEU A 61 1.70 1.13 13.48
C LEU A 61 3.01 1.25 14.24
N PHE A 62 3.43 2.48 14.58
CA PHE A 62 4.68 2.73 15.28
C PHE A 62 4.58 2.49 16.79
N ARG A 63 3.36 2.40 17.33
CA ARG A 63 3.09 1.98 18.71
C ARG A 63 2.91 0.47 18.86
N GLY A 64 2.87 -0.27 17.75
CA GLY A 64 2.66 -1.73 17.75
C GLY A 64 1.21 -2.13 18.06
N GLU A 65 0.25 -1.28 17.73
CA GLU A 65 -1.17 -1.53 17.99
C GLU A 65 -1.81 -2.50 16.98
N ASN A 66 -1.11 -2.83 15.88
CA ASN A 66 -1.58 -3.75 14.86
C ASN A 66 -1.15 -5.20 15.12
N THR A 67 -2.08 -6.13 14.94
CA THR A 67 -1.78 -7.55 14.70
C THR A 67 -1.83 -7.82 13.21
N GLY A 68 -0.67 -8.12 12.61
CA GLY A 68 -0.55 -8.35 11.17
C GLY A 68 -0.67 -7.06 10.35
N LYS A 69 -1.27 -7.14 9.16
CA LYS A 69 -1.37 -6.00 8.25
C LYS A 69 -2.40 -4.99 8.76
N MET A 70 -2.05 -3.72 8.84
CA MET A 70 -3.02 -2.66 9.13
C MET A 70 -3.68 -2.16 7.84
N VAL A 71 -5.00 -2.08 7.84
CA VAL A 71 -5.81 -1.66 6.70
C VAL A 71 -6.81 -0.61 7.16
N VAL A 72 -6.90 0.51 6.43
CA VAL A 72 -7.97 1.48 6.62
C VAL A 72 -9.07 1.20 5.60
N GLN A 73 -10.24 0.77 6.09
CA GLN A 73 -11.39 0.48 5.25
C GLN A 73 -12.16 1.77 4.94
N ILE A 74 -12.20 2.15 3.66
CA ILE A 74 -12.90 3.35 3.19
C ILE A 74 -14.24 3.05 2.50
N SER A 75 -14.46 1.79 2.14
CA SER A 75 -15.69 1.26 1.56
C SER A 75 -15.79 -0.23 1.87
N ASP A 76 -16.95 -0.84 1.61
CA ASP A 76 -17.09 -2.29 1.64
C ASP A 76 -16.09 -2.97 0.70
N ASP A 77 -15.64 -4.15 1.09
CA ASP A 77 -14.73 -4.96 0.29
C ASP A 77 -15.52 -5.56 -0.90
N PRO A 78 -15.10 -5.33 -2.16
CA PRO A 78 -15.80 -5.85 -3.33
C PRO A 78 -15.58 -7.36 -3.57
N THR A 79 -14.72 -8.00 -2.78
CA THR A 79 -14.30 -9.41 -2.93
C THR A 79 -14.92 -10.36 -1.91
N VAL A 80 -15.71 -9.83 -0.94
CA VAL A 80 -16.55 -10.63 -0.02
C VAL A 80 -17.91 -10.97 -0.61
#